data_AF-V9LC16-F1
#
_entry.id   AF-V9LC16-F1
#
_cell.length_a   1.000
_cell.length_b   1.000
_cell.length_c   1.000
_cell.angle_alpha   90.00
_cell.angle_beta   90.00
_cell.angle_gamma   90.00
#
_symmetry.space_group_name_H-M   'P 1'
#
loop_
_entity.id
_entity.type
_entity.pdbx_description
1 polymer ?
#
loop_
_entity_poly.entity_id
_entity_poly.type
_entity_poly.pdbx_seq_one_letter_code
_entity_poly.pdbx_strand_id
1 'polypeptide(L)'
;MGTLKAIASAGFRFHTLYRQNLIQVSRNFVTPPFQIRGLDHLVLTVKSIEDTTAFYSQTLGMEVITFKGNRKALSFGNQKFNLHEVGKEFEPKAHRPTPGSIDLCLITHTPINKVMEHLKVGHSIT
;
A
#
# COMPACT_ATOMS: atom_id res chain seq x y z
N MET A 1 7.05 35.35 -46.70
CA MET A 1 6.15 35.87 -45.65
C MET A 1 4.88 35.02 -45.69
N GLY A 2 4.61 34.01 -44.88
CA GLY A 2 5.09 33.67 -43.54
C GLY A 2 3.90 33.62 -42.57
N THR A 3 3.26 32.44 -42.44
CA THR A 3 2.35 31.98 -41.34
C THR A 3 0.99 32.70 -41.16
N LEU A 4 -0.12 32.11 -40.72
CA LEU A 4 -0.35 30.99 -39.79
C LEU A 4 -1.49 30.07 -40.26
N LYS A 5 -1.27 28.75 -40.15
CA LYS A 5 -2.35 27.75 -40.04
C LYS A 5 -2.76 27.65 -38.57
N ALA A 6 -4.05 27.82 -38.29
CA ALA A 6 -4.63 27.53 -36.99
C ALA A 6 -4.85 26.02 -36.85
N ILE A 7 -4.27 25.41 -35.81
CA ILE A 7 -4.63 24.07 -35.32
C ILE A 7 -4.72 24.20 -33.80
N ALA A 8 -5.93 24.10 -33.26
CA ALA A 8 -6.16 23.95 -31.83
C ALA A 8 -7.43 23.12 -31.60
N SER A 9 -7.28 21.79 -31.52
CA SER A 9 -8.23 20.97 -30.78
C SER A 9 -7.43 20.22 -29.73
N ALA A 10 -7.69 20.57 -28.47
CA ALA A 10 -7.03 20.07 -27.28
C ALA A 10 -7.16 18.54 -27.16
N GLY A 11 -6.02 17.86 -27.03
CA GLY A 11 -5.95 16.43 -26.76
C GLY A 11 -4.66 16.10 -26.03
N PHE A 12 -4.80 15.62 -24.79
CA PHE A 12 -3.88 14.73 -24.06
C PHE A 12 -2.42 15.18 -23.87
N ARG A 13 -2.06 15.56 -22.62
CA ARG A 13 -0.79 15.21 -21.95
C ARG A 13 -0.78 15.73 -20.49
N PHE A 14 -1.44 15.00 -19.58
CA PHE A 14 -1.15 15.08 -18.15
C PHE A 14 0.06 14.19 -17.84
N HIS A 15 1.26 14.69 -18.13
CA HIS A 15 2.48 14.10 -17.60
C HIS A 15 3.50 15.20 -17.35
N THR A 16 4.06 15.19 -16.15
CA THR A 16 5.33 15.86 -15.78
C THR A 16 5.25 17.32 -15.33
N LEU A 17 4.51 17.62 -14.25
CA LEU A 17 4.66 18.88 -13.50
C LEU A 17 4.81 18.67 -11.99
N TYR A 18 5.66 17.72 -11.57
CA TYR A 18 6.07 17.57 -10.16
C TYR A 18 7.51 17.06 -10.03
N ARG A 19 8.43 17.64 -10.80
CA ARG A 19 9.88 17.40 -10.62
C ARG A 19 10.64 18.67 -10.96
N GLN A 20 10.69 19.61 -10.02
CA GLN A 20 11.74 20.64 -9.95
C GLN A 20 11.55 21.41 -8.66
N ASN A 21 12.36 21.05 -7.65
CA ASN A 21 12.93 21.91 -6.60
C ASN A 21 13.41 21.05 -5.43
N LEU A 22 14.43 20.22 -5.69
CA LEU A 22 15.29 19.69 -4.64
C LEU A 22 16.66 20.32 -4.80
N ILE A 23 17.02 21.10 -3.79
CA ILE A 23 18.33 21.68 -3.53
C ILE A 23 19.40 20.61 -3.79
N GLN A 24 20.34 20.90 -4.69
CA GLN A 24 21.44 20.02 -5.06
C GLN A 24 22.46 19.97 -3.91
N VAL A 25 22.15 19.23 -2.85
CA VAL A 25 23.15 18.87 -1.84
C VAL A 25 24.06 17.83 -2.50
N SER A 26 25.25 18.27 -2.91
CA SER A 26 26.33 17.40 -3.39
C SER A 26 26.70 16.40 -2.28
N ARG A 27 26.07 15.23 -2.32
CA ARG A 27 26.50 14.04 -1.61
C ARG A 27 27.05 13.11 -2.68
N ASN A 28 28.28 12.64 -2.49
CA ASN A 28 28.88 11.56 -3.27
C ASN A 28 28.06 10.29 -3.03
N PHE A 29 26.95 10.12 -3.76
CA PHE A 29 26.15 8.91 -3.70
C PHE A 29 26.84 7.85 -4.56
N VAL A 30 27.44 6.87 -3.88
CA VAL A 30 27.81 5.60 -4.53
C VAL A 30 26.51 4.90 -4.89
N THR A 31 26.33 4.56 -6.16
CA THR A 31 25.19 3.75 -6.60
C THR A 31 25.26 2.39 -5.90
N PRO A 32 24.20 1.94 -5.20
CA PRO A 32 24.19 0.61 -4.62
C PRO A 32 24.39 -0.46 -5.70
N PRO A 33 25.11 -1.56 -5.43
CA PRO A 33 25.33 -2.64 -6.41
C PRO A 33 24.07 -3.51 -6.64
N PHE A 34 22.90 -3.05 -6.20
CA PHE A 34 21.63 -3.75 -6.30
C PHE A 34 20.46 -2.77 -6.47
N GLN A 35 19.34 -3.29 -6.95
CA GLN A 35 18.08 -2.56 -7.10
C GLN A 35 16.95 -3.30 -6.41
N ILE A 36 16.07 -2.57 -5.73
CA ILE A 36 14.87 -3.13 -5.11
C ILE A 36 13.84 -3.37 -6.21
N ARG A 37 13.39 -4.63 -6.35
CA ARG A 37 12.40 -5.01 -7.37
C ARG A 37 10.96 -4.68 -6.95
N GLY A 38 10.66 -4.74 -5.66
CA GLY A 38 9.31 -4.54 -5.14
C GLY A 38 9.21 -4.87 -3.66
N LEU A 39 7.98 -4.82 -3.15
CA LEU A 39 7.65 -5.16 -1.77
C LEU A 39 7.02 -6.55 -1.72
N ASP A 40 7.62 -7.47 -0.95
CA ASP A 40 7.08 -8.82 -0.77
C ASP A 40 5.97 -8.84 0.30
N HIS A 41 6.28 -8.31 1.48
CA HIS A 41 5.34 -8.19 2.58
C HIS A 41 5.72 -7.05 3.51
N LEU A 42 4.81 -6.75 4.42
CA LEU A 42 5.02 -5.85 5.56
C LEU A 42 4.41 -6.47 6.82
N VAL A 43 4.81 -5.97 7.99
CA VAL A 43 4.27 -6.43 9.28
C VAL A 43 3.32 -5.37 9.82
N LEU A 44 2.08 -5.77 10.11
CA LEU A 44 1.13 -4.95 10.85
C LEU A 44 1.20 -5.31 12.32
N THR A 45 1.48 -4.32 13.16
CA THR A 45 1.21 -4.45 14.60
C THR A 45 -0.25 -4.11 14.84
N VAL A 46 -0.99 -4.99 15.49
CA VAL A 46 -2.44 -4.87 15.67
C VAL A 46 -2.85 -5.14 17.10
N LYS A 47 -3.97 -4.59 17.54
CA LYS A 47 -4.50 -4.80 18.89
C LYS A 47 -5.03 -6.23 19.09
N SER A 48 -5.66 -6.79 18.06
CA SER A 48 -6.25 -8.14 18.06
C SER A 48 -6.03 -8.76 16.69
N ILE A 49 -5.36 -9.91 16.65
CA ILE A 49 -5.19 -10.66 15.40
C ILE A 49 -6.54 -11.13 14.86
N GLU A 50 -7.42 -11.60 15.74
CA GLU A 50 -8.74 -12.12 15.36
C GLU A 50 -9.57 -11.05 14.65
N ASP A 51 -9.76 -9.89 15.30
CA ASP A 51 -10.54 -8.77 14.75
C ASP A 51 -9.95 -8.29 13.41
N THR A 52 -8.62 -8.19 13.35
CA THR A 52 -7.92 -7.80 12.12
C THR A 52 -8.16 -8.81 11.01
N THR A 53 -8.02 -10.10 11.28
CA THR A 53 -8.22 -11.14 10.26
C THR A 53 -9.67 -11.19 9.78
N ALA A 54 -10.63 -11.03 10.69
CA ALA A 54 -12.05 -10.94 10.36
C ALA A 54 -12.32 -9.73 9.45
N PHE A 55 -11.84 -8.54 9.83
CA PHE A 55 -12.02 -7.33 9.04
C PHE A 55 -11.46 -7.47 7.62
N TYR A 56 -10.17 -7.81 7.47
CA TYR A 56 -9.52 -7.82 6.16
C TYR A 56 -10.02 -8.95 5.25
N SER A 57 -10.39 -10.11 5.82
CA SER A 57 -10.97 -11.20 5.03
C SER A 57 -12.39 -10.88 4.55
N GLN A 58 -13.23 -10.30 5.41
CA GLN A 58 -14.62 -10.00 5.07
C GLN A 58 -14.75 -8.74 4.21
N THR A 59 -13.91 -7.73 4.46
CA THR A 59 -14.03 -6.40 3.83
C THR A 59 -13.22 -6.29 2.55
N LEU A 60 -12.02 -6.88 2.53
CA LEU A 60 -11.08 -6.77 1.41
C LEU A 60 -10.82 -8.11 0.71
N GLY A 61 -11.49 -9.19 1.13
CA GLY A 61 -11.37 -10.51 0.51
C GLY A 61 -9.99 -11.15 0.65
N MET A 62 -9.21 -10.74 1.66
CA MET A 62 -7.86 -11.29 1.89
C MET A 62 -7.94 -12.69 2.50
N GLU A 63 -7.03 -13.58 2.10
CA GLU A 63 -6.95 -14.93 2.64
C GLU A 63 -6.18 -14.94 3.96
N VAL A 64 -6.74 -15.57 5.00
CA VAL A 64 -6.06 -15.73 6.30
C VAL A 64 -5.17 -16.97 6.26
N ILE A 65 -3.85 -16.75 6.30
CA ILE A 65 -2.85 -17.82 6.29
C ILE A 65 -2.30 -18.03 7.69
N THR A 66 -2.10 -19.29 8.07
CA THR A 66 -1.35 -19.69 9.27
C THR A 66 -0.04 -20.34 8.86
N PHE A 67 1.08 -19.88 9.41
CA PHE A 67 2.40 -20.38 9.04
C PHE A 67 3.36 -20.38 10.24
N LYS A 68 4.42 -21.19 10.14
CA LYS A 68 5.47 -21.30 11.16
C LYS A 68 4.89 -21.43 12.58
N GLY A 69 3.97 -22.39 12.75
CA GLY A 69 3.20 -22.58 13.99
C GLY A 69 1.94 -21.73 13.97
N ASN A 70 1.84 -20.76 14.89
CA ASN A 70 0.66 -19.96 15.12
C ASN A 70 0.70 -18.56 14.49
N ARG A 71 1.69 -18.25 13.63
CA ARG A 71 1.78 -16.92 13.02
C ARG A 71 0.68 -16.75 11.98
N LYS A 72 0.04 -15.59 11.98
CA LYS A 72 -1.03 -15.24 11.05
C LYS A 72 -0.56 -14.22 10.03
N ALA A 73 -1.07 -14.36 8.81
CA ALA A 73 -0.91 -13.37 7.75
C ALA A 73 -2.20 -13.20 6.95
N LEU A 74 -2.32 -12.06 6.28
CA LEU A 74 -3.35 -11.75 5.30
C LEU A 74 -2.72 -11.73 3.91
N SER A 75 -3.11 -12.65 3.04
CA SER A 75 -2.56 -12.79 1.70
C SER A 75 -3.48 -12.15 0.65
N PHE A 76 -2.87 -11.50 -0.34
CA PHE A 76 -3.56 -10.91 -1.49
C PHE A 76 -2.61 -10.83 -2.69
N GLY A 77 -3.05 -11.32 -3.84
CA GLY A 77 -2.18 -11.46 -5.02
C GLY A 77 -0.93 -12.27 -4.68
N ASN A 78 0.25 -11.66 -4.88
CA ASN A 78 1.55 -12.27 -4.57
C ASN A 78 2.22 -11.63 -3.34
N GLN A 79 1.45 -10.92 -2.51
CA GLN A 79 1.94 -10.18 -1.34
C GLN A 79 1.16 -10.59 -0.10
N LYS A 80 1.67 -10.21 1.07
CA LYS A 80 0.96 -10.42 2.33
C LYS A 80 1.25 -9.38 3.39
N PHE A 81 0.37 -9.31 4.38
CA PHE A 81 0.61 -8.66 5.66
C PHE A 81 0.82 -9.73 6.73
N ASN A 82 2.00 -9.77 7.33
CA ASN A 82 2.20 -10.57 8.54
C ASN A 82 1.62 -9.79 9.73
N LEU A 83 0.96 -10.49 10.65
CA LEU A 83 0.32 -9.86 11.81
C LEU A 83 1.09 -10.14 13.08
N HIS A 84 1.42 -9.09 13.81
CA HIS A 84 1.92 -9.15 15.17
C HIS A 84 0.88 -8.51 16.10
N GLU A 85 0.51 -9.17 17.18
CA GLU A 85 -0.34 -8.58 18.21
C GLU A 85 0.51 -7.74 19.17
N VAL A 86 0.01 -6.58 19.63
CA VAL A 86 0.70 -5.73 20.61
C VAL A 86 1.09 -6.54 21.84
N GLY A 87 2.34 -6.42 22.26
CA GLY A 87 2.89 -7.14 23.42
C GLY A 87 3.20 -8.62 23.15
N LYS A 88 2.94 -9.11 21.93
CA LYS A 88 3.25 -10.48 21.48
C LYS A 88 4.00 -10.45 20.13
N GLU A 89 4.75 -9.39 19.87
CA GLU A 89 5.48 -9.25 18.61
C GLU A 89 6.68 -10.21 18.55
N PHE A 90 6.96 -10.74 17.36
CA PHE A 90 8.16 -11.51 17.12
C PHE A 90 9.36 -10.60 16.82
N GLU A 91 10.55 -10.98 17.29
CA GLU A 91 11.80 -10.31 16.92
C GLU A 91 12.41 -10.90 15.64
N PRO A 92 13.11 -10.09 14.82
CA PRO A 92 13.24 -8.63 14.92
C PRO A 92 11.96 -7.90 14.49
N LYS A 93 11.71 -6.71 15.06
CA LYS A 93 10.58 -5.83 14.71
C LYS A 93 10.97 -4.36 14.55
N ALA A 94 10.02 -3.55 14.10
CA ALA A 94 10.17 -2.10 14.07
C ALA A 94 10.51 -1.55 15.47
N HIS A 95 11.30 -0.49 15.54
CA HIS A 95 11.72 0.08 16.83
C HIS A 95 10.54 0.51 17.72
N ARG A 96 9.45 1.01 17.11
CA ARG A 96 8.21 1.42 17.79
C ARG A 96 7.00 0.80 17.08
N PRO A 97 6.70 -0.49 17.32
CA PRO A 97 5.56 -1.16 16.69
C PRO A 97 4.27 -0.53 17.22
N THR A 98 3.51 0.12 16.33
CA THR A 98 2.37 0.97 16.72
C THR A 98 1.12 0.56 15.94
N PRO A 99 0.05 0.08 16.60
CA PRO A 99 -1.21 -0.19 15.92
C PRO A 99 -1.80 1.04 15.26
N GLY A 100 -2.37 0.86 14.06
CA GLY A 100 -3.01 1.95 13.32
C GLY A 100 -2.05 2.97 12.73
N SER A 101 -0.72 2.78 12.84
CA SER A 101 0.26 3.71 12.28
C SER A 101 0.50 3.54 10.78
N ILE A 102 -0.22 2.62 10.13
CA ILE A 102 -0.03 2.32 8.72
C ILE A 102 -1.04 3.05 7.86
N ASP A 103 -0.57 3.60 6.74
CA ASP A 103 -1.36 4.20 5.68
C ASP A 103 -0.93 3.53 4.37
N LEU A 104 -1.86 2.82 3.72
CA LEU A 104 -1.59 2.05 2.52
C LEU A 104 -2.65 2.32 1.45
N CYS A 105 -2.19 2.43 0.21
CA CYS A 105 -3.04 2.37 -0.97
C CYS A 105 -2.88 0.99 -1.62
N LEU A 106 -3.98 0.26 -1.77
CA LEU A 106 -4.02 -1.05 -2.42
C LEU A 106 -4.76 -0.96 -3.74
N ILE A 107 -4.21 -1.60 -4.76
CA ILE A 107 -4.78 -1.59 -6.11
C ILE A 107 -5.63 -2.84 -6.29
N THR A 108 -6.83 -2.66 -6.86
CA THR A 108 -7.73 -3.76 -7.23
C THR A 108 -8.16 -3.61 -8.68
N HIS A 109 -8.41 -4.73 -9.35
CA HIS A 109 -9.06 -4.76 -10.66
C HIS A 109 -10.58 -4.56 -10.58
N THR A 110 -11.14 -4.60 -9.37
CA THR A 110 -12.56 -4.38 -9.13
C THR A 110 -12.90 -2.91 -9.41
N PRO A 111 -13.91 -2.60 -10.25
CA PRO A 111 -14.36 -1.24 -10.47
C PRO A 111 -14.68 -0.50 -9.16
N ILE A 112 -14.21 0.74 -9.02
CA ILE A 112 -14.27 1.48 -7.75
C ILE A 112 -15.71 1.67 -7.22
N ASN A 113 -16.69 1.77 -8.11
CA ASN A 113 -18.11 1.85 -7.72
C ASN A 113 -18.60 0.59 -7.01
N LYS A 114 -18.11 -0.59 -7.40
CA LYS A 114 -18.43 -1.86 -6.73
C LYS A 114 -17.74 -2.00 -5.39
N VAL A 115 -16.50 -1.53 -5.28
CA VAL A 115 -15.80 -1.44 -3.98
C VAL A 115 -16.57 -0.52 -3.04
N MET A 116 -16.96 0.67 -3.50
CA MET A 116 -17.73 1.64 -2.72
C MET A 116 -19.10 1.08 -2.27
N GLU A 117 -19.79 0.35 -3.14
CA GLU A 117 -21.05 -0.32 -2.82
C GLU A 117 -20.87 -1.34 -1.69
N HIS A 118 -19.86 -2.20 -1.78
CA HIS A 118 -19.54 -3.18 -0.75
C HIS A 118 -19.21 -2.54 0.60
N LEU A 119 -18.34 -1.52 0.60
CA LEU A 119 -17.91 -0.84 1.84
C LEU A 119 -19.06 -0.11 2.54
N LYS A 120 -20.04 0.42 1.81
CA LYS A 120 -21.22 1.08 2.39
C LYS A 120 -22.15 0.13 3.14
N VAL A 121 -22.25 -1.12 2.71
CA VAL A 121 -23.16 -2.12 3.30
C VAL A 121 -22.56 -2.73 4.56
N GLY A 122 -21.23 -2.89 4.60
CA GLY A 122 -20.54 -3.61 5.67
C GLY A 122 -20.10 -2.78 6.88
N HIS A 123 -19.94 -1.46 6.73
CA HIS A 123 -19.33 -0.63 7.78
C HIS A 123 -20.04 0.71 7.90
N SER A 124 -20.88 0.86 8.93
CA SER A 124 -21.16 2.20 9.46
C SER A 124 -19.82 2.77 9.91
N ILE A 125 -19.24 3.64 9.09
CA ILE A 125 -18.04 4.40 9.43
C ILE A 125 -18.37 5.12 10.74
N THR A 126 -17.84 4.59 11.85
CA THR A 126 -17.98 5.15 13.19
C THR A 126 -16.71 5.93 13.50
#